data_AF-A0A2D6DSI8-F1
#
_entry.id   AF-A0A2D6DSI8-F1
#
_cell.length_a   1.000
_cell.length_b   1.000
_cell.length_c   1.000
_cell.angle_alpha   90.00
_cell.angle_beta   90.00
_cell.angle_gamma   90.00
#
_symmetry.space_group_name_H-M   'P 1'
#
loop_
_entity.id
_entity.type
_entity.pdbx_description
1 polymer ?
#
loop_
_entity_poly.entity_id
_entity_poly.type
_entity_poly.pdbx_seq_one_letter_code
_entity_poly.pdbx_strand_id
1 'polypeptide(L)'
;MTTASVVLTPVVGALMLVEHAQHGLRVSTHDHGYVRDYSNGQTKERGSYKNGRLNGPHTTFYRNGQKKSEGVYKAGKQNGLWKMWHDDGQKQAEVNWEAGNAVSAKFWNRKGAEVKTLHEARK
;
A
#
# COMPACT_ATOMS: atom_id res chain seq x y z
N MET A 1 33.08 -23.70 15.50
CA MET A 1 32.23 -22.89 16.41
C MET A 1 31.86 -21.64 15.63
N THR A 2 30.63 -21.55 15.14
CA THR A 2 30.21 -20.45 14.25
C THR A 2 29.27 -19.54 15.02
N THR A 3 29.73 -18.34 15.32
CA THR A 3 28.96 -17.30 15.98
C THR A 3 27.91 -16.76 15.00
N ALA A 4 26.63 -17.00 15.29
CA ALA A 4 25.54 -16.27 14.65
C ALA A 4 25.53 -14.84 15.21
N SER A 5 25.67 -13.84 14.36
CA SER A 5 25.48 -12.44 14.76
C SER A 5 24.23 -11.90 14.11
N VAL A 6 23.20 -11.68 14.92
CA VAL A 6 22.00 -10.93 14.55
C VAL A 6 22.38 -9.46 14.54
N VAL A 7 22.39 -8.80 13.37
CA VAL A 7 22.56 -7.35 13.30
C VAL A 7 21.18 -6.72 13.31
N LEU A 8 20.75 -6.30 14.50
CA LEU A 8 19.56 -5.47 14.69
C LEU A 8 19.95 -4.02 14.42
N THR A 9 19.68 -3.49 13.22
CA THR A 9 19.86 -2.04 12.99
C THR A 9 18.62 -1.28 13.46
N PRO A 10 18.75 -0.25 14.32
CA PRO A 10 17.62 0.45 14.88
C PRO A 10 17.18 1.59 13.96
N VAL A 11 16.57 1.28 12.81
CA VAL A 11 15.68 2.22 12.12
C VAL A 11 14.57 1.43 11.44
N VAL A 12 13.35 1.71 11.89
CA VAL A 12 12.03 1.25 11.44
C VAL A 12 11.97 0.75 9.98
N GLY A 13 11.62 -0.54 9.79
CA GLY A 13 10.73 -0.91 8.68
C GLY A 13 11.19 -1.88 7.58
N ALA A 14 12.37 -2.51 7.63
CA ALA A 14 12.69 -3.61 6.71
C ALA A 14 13.67 -4.61 7.35
N LEU A 15 13.18 -5.80 7.69
CA LEU A 15 14.01 -6.94 8.11
C LEU A 15 14.51 -7.66 6.85
N MET A 16 15.79 -7.50 6.51
CA MET A 16 16.45 -8.30 5.48
C MET A 16 17.20 -9.44 6.16
N LEU A 17 16.82 -10.68 5.85
CA LEU A 17 17.54 -11.89 6.28
C LEU A 17 18.47 -12.32 5.13
N VAL A 18 19.78 -12.15 5.31
CA VAL A 18 20.80 -12.62 4.37
C VAL A 18 21.52 -13.81 5.01
N GLU A 19 21.21 -15.03 4.55
CA GLU A 19 22.00 -16.22 4.91
C GLU A 19 23.05 -16.50 3.83
N HIS A 20 24.32 -16.63 4.23
CA HIS A 20 25.39 -17.13 3.37
C HIS A 20 25.34 -18.67 3.34
N ALA A 21 24.83 -19.26 2.27
CA ALA A 21 24.91 -20.71 2.03
C ALA A 21 25.85 -21.01 0.85
N GLN A 22 26.88 -21.82 1.08
CA GLN A 22 27.93 -22.18 0.10
C GLN A 22 27.48 -23.12 -1.04
N HIS A 23 26.19 -23.41 -1.22
CA HIS A 23 25.70 -24.22 -2.34
C HIS A 23 24.34 -23.69 -2.82
N GLY A 24 24.27 -23.24 -4.08
CA GLY A 24 23.03 -22.97 -4.82
C GLY A 24 22.18 -21.82 -4.26
N LEU A 25 22.30 -20.64 -4.86
CA LEU A 25 21.57 -19.43 -4.50
C LEU A 25 20.04 -19.63 -4.66
N ARG A 26 19.33 -20.04 -3.60
CA ARG A 26 17.86 -19.98 -3.53
C ARG A 26 17.47 -18.71 -2.80
N VAL A 27 17.30 -17.62 -3.56
CA VAL A 27 16.66 -16.40 -3.05
C VAL A 27 15.21 -16.72 -2.75
N SER A 28 14.86 -16.93 -1.48
CA SER A 28 13.47 -17.09 -1.08
C SER A 28 12.76 -15.74 -1.22
N THR A 29 11.69 -15.72 -2.03
CA THR A 29 10.93 -14.54 -2.43
C THR A 29 9.98 -14.13 -1.31
N HIS A 30 10.51 -13.57 -0.22
CA HIS A 30 9.69 -13.34 0.96
C HIS A 30 8.71 -12.18 0.72
N ASP A 31 7.48 -12.42 1.19
CA ASP A 31 6.48 -11.40 1.39
C ASP A 31 7.04 -10.36 2.37
N HIS A 32 7.06 -9.08 2.00
CA HIS A 32 7.60 -8.02 2.85
C HIS A 32 6.69 -6.81 2.87
N GLY A 33 6.32 -6.40 4.09
CA GLY A 33 5.73 -5.09 4.33
C GLY A 33 6.77 -3.99 4.14
N TYR A 34 6.30 -2.80 3.80
CA TYR A 34 7.11 -1.59 3.78
C TYR A 34 6.33 -0.42 4.36
N VAL A 35 7.08 0.54 4.89
CA VAL A 35 6.59 1.85 5.30
C VAL A 35 7.52 2.89 4.69
N ARG A 36 6.94 3.97 4.15
CA ARG A 36 7.67 5.16 3.72
C ARG A 36 7.16 6.32 4.55
N ASP A 37 8.08 7.10 5.08
CA ASP A 37 7.76 8.28 5.87
C ASP A 37 8.10 9.57 5.10
N TYR A 38 7.47 10.66 5.52
CA TYR A 38 7.82 12.01 5.14
C TYR A 38 9.07 12.46 5.93
N SER A 39 9.68 13.55 5.46
CA SER A 39 10.83 14.18 6.15
C SER A 39 10.53 14.66 7.58
N ASN A 40 9.24 14.83 7.94
CA ASN A 40 8.80 15.19 9.28
C ASN A 40 8.56 13.96 10.19
N GLY A 41 8.92 12.76 9.74
CA GLY A 41 8.76 11.51 10.49
C GLY A 41 7.34 10.91 10.45
N GLN A 42 6.37 11.55 9.79
CA GLN A 42 5.04 10.97 9.65
C GLN A 42 4.99 9.97 8.50
N THR A 43 4.23 8.89 8.67
CA THR A 43 4.03 7.91 7.59
C THR A 43 3.34 8.53 6.40
N LYS A 44 3.95 8.32 5.23
CA LYS A 44 3.45 8.72 3.92
C LYS A 44 2.68 7.59 3.25
N GLU A 45 3.17 6.37 3.40
CA GLU A 45 2.67 5.22 2.66
C GLU A 45 3.06 3.93 3.38
N ARG A 46 2.18 2.93 3.34
CA ARG A 46 2.49 1.57 3.76
C ARG A 46 1.79 0.55 2.88
N GLY A 47 2.41 -0.61 2.72
CA GLY A 47 1.83 -1.73 2.01
C GLY A 47 2.71 -2.96 2.08
N SER A 48 2.42 -3.94 1.24
CA SER A 48 3.15 -5.21 1.18
C SER A 48 3.44 -5.63 -0.25
N TYR A 49 4.55 -6.35 -0.41
CA TYR A 49 4.94 -6.99 -1.66
C TYR A 49 4.85 -8.51 -1.50
N LYS A 50 4.32 -9.18 -2.51
CA LYS A 50 4.39 -10.64 -2.67
C LYS A 50 4.99 -10.95 -4.03
N ASN A 51 6.06 -11.76 -4.05
CA ASN A 51 6.80 -12.11 -5.27
C ASN A 51 7.21 -10.89 -6.11
N GLY A 52 7.73 -9.85 -5.43
CA GLY A 52 8.18 -8.61 -6.07
C GLY A 52 7.09 -7.67 -6.58
N ARG A 53 5.80 -7.95 -6.32
CA ARG A 53 4.67 -7.11 -6.74
C ARG A 53 3.84 -6.67 -5.55
N LEU A 54 3.29 -5.45 -5.59
CA LEU A 54 2.36 -4.99 -4.56
C LEU A 54 1.19 -5.98 -4.42
N ASN A 55 0.95 -6.42 -3.20
CA ASN A 55 -0.06 -7.42 -2.92
C ASN A 55 -0.51 -7.28 -1.47
N GLY A 56 -1.82 -7.16 -1.26
CA GLY A 56 -2.41 -6.93 0.05
C GLY A 56 -2.83 -5.48 0.28
N PRO A 57 -3.12 -5.14 1.55
CA PRO A 57 -3.58 -3.81 1.94
C PRO A 57 -2.55 -2.74 1.63
N HIS A 58 -3.05 -1.58 1.23
CA HIS A 58 -2.23 -0.42 0.94
C HIS A 58 -2.90 0.85 1.46
N THR A 59 -2.11 1.72 2.08
CA THR A 59 -2.61 2.99 2.62
C THR A 59 -1.60 4.09 2.35
N THR A 60 -2.08 5.24 1.87
CA THR A 60 -1.32 6.48 1.81
C THR A 60 -1.91 7.51 2.75
N PHE A 61 -1.08 8.44 3.20
CA PHE A 61 -1.44 9.47 4.16
C PHE A 61 -0.97 10.83 3.65
N TYR A 62 -1.60 11.89 4.13
CA TYR A 62 -1.15 13.26 3.98
C TYR A 62 -0.05 13.58 5.01
N ARG A 63 0.68 14.69 4.80
CA ARG A 63 1.72 15.19 5.73
C ARG A 63 1.20 15.60 7.12
N ASN A 64 -0.12 15.64 7.31
CA ASN A 64 -0.79 15.88 8.59
C ASN A 64 -1.20 14.56 9.29
N GLY A 65 -0.86 13.41 8.71
CA GLY A 65 -1.13 12.07 9.26
C GLY A 65 -2.52 11.54 8.90
N GLN A 66 -3.37 12.34 8.26
CA GLN A 66 -4.69 11.87 7.84
C GLN A 66 -4.59 10.94 6.64
N LYS A 67 -5.49 9.96 6.54
CA LYS A 67 -5.53 9.04 5.40
C LYS A 67 -5.81 9.83 4.13
N LYS A 68 -5.05 9.52 3.09
CA LYS A 68 -5.23 10.05 1.74
C LYS A 68 -5.93 9.03 0.85
N SER A 69 -5.49 7.78 0.90
CA SER A 69 -6.16 6.69 0.20
C SER A 69 -5.95 5.36 0.90
N GLU A 70 -6.89 4.44 0.77
CA GLU A 70 -6.73 3.06 1.19
C GLU A 70 -7.40 2.10 0.22
N GLY A 71 -6.84 0.91 0.07
CA GLY A 71 -7.38 -0.13 -0.79
C GLY A 71 -6.50 -1.37 -0.77
N VAL A 72 -6.72 -2.25 -1.74
CA VAL A 72 -5.97 -3.51 -1.87
C VAL A 72 -5.32 -3.58 -3.24
N TYR A 73 -4.07 -4.03 -3.26
CA TYR A 73 -3.40 -4.49 -4.47
C TYR A 73 -3.47 -6.01 -4.57
N LYS A 74 -3.62 -6.54 -5.78
CA LYS A 74 -3.49 -7.96 -6.09
C LYS A 74 -2.57 -8.10 -7.30
N ALA A 75 -1.45 -8.80 -7.12
CA ALA A 75 -0.45 -9.03 -8.17
C ALA A 75 -0.01 -7.74 -8.91
N GLY A 76 0.14 -6.63 -8.16
CA GLY A 76 0.58 -5.33 -8.67
C GLY A 76 -0.54 -4.42 -9.18
N LYS A 77 -1.80 -4.85 -9.16
CA LYS A 77 -2.94 -4.06 -9.65
C LYS A 77 -3.96 -3.75 -8.56
N GLN A 78 -4.60 -2.59 -8.64
CA GLN A 78 -5.68 -2.23 -7.73
C GLN A 78 -6.84 -3.23 -7.85
N ASN A 79 -7.40 -3.64 -6.71
CA ASN A 79 -8.48 -4.61 -6.67
C ASN A 79 -9.43 -4.34 -5.49
N GLY A 80 -10.72 -4.41 -5.76
CA GLY A 80 -11.80 -4.08 -4.83
C GLY A 80 -11.99 -2.58 -4.62
N LEU A 81 -12.64 -2.24 -3.50
CA LEU A 81 -12.96 -0.88 -3.16
C LEU A 81 -11.73 -0.09 -2.71
N TRP A 82 -11.48 1.02 -3.39
CA TRP A 82 -10.52 2.04 -3.02
C TRP A 82 -11.25 3.25 -2.48
N LYS A 83 -10.82 3.74 -1.33
CA LYS A 83 -11.36 4.93 -0.69
C LYS A 83 -10.31 6.03 -0.70
N MET A 84 -10.75 7.26 -0.93
CA MET A 84 -9.92 8.45 -0.97
C MET A 84 -10.56 9.53 -0.12
N TRP A 85 -9.73 10.30 0.57
CA TRP A 85 -10.17 11.41 1.43
C TRP A 85 -9.44 12.68 1.05
N HIS A 86 -10.07 13.81 1.35
CA HIS A 86 -9.44 15.12 1.38
C HIS A 86 -8.48 15.22 2.57
N ASP A 87 -7.63 16.26 2.56
CA ASP A 87 -6.66 16.55 3.62
C ASP A 87 -7.30 16.99 4.94
N ASP A 88 -8.61 17.26 4.93
CA ASP A 88 -9.46 17.51 6.10
C ASP A 88 -10.15 16.24 6.64
N GLY A 89 -9.92 15.09 6.00
CA GLY A 89 -10.44 13.78 6.40
C GLY A 89 -11.83 13.48 5.85
N GLN A 90 -12.44 14.41 5.11
CA GLN A 90 -13.71 14.15 4.46
C GLN A 90 -13.55 13.21 3.27
N LYS A 91 -14.56 12.38 3.03
CA LYS A 91 -14.55 11.46 1.89
C LYS A 91 -14.47 12.26 0.59
N GLN A 92 -13.57 11.86 -0.29
CA GLN A 92 -13.37 12.46 -1.60
C GLN A 92 -13.88 11.54 -2.71
N ALA A 93 -13.53 10.26 -2.64
CA ALA A 93 -13.92 9.30 -3.66
C ALA A 93 -13.94 7.86 -3.17
N GLU A 94 -14.71 7.04 -3.87
CA GLU A 94 -14.79 5.59 -3.72
C GLU A 94 -14.75 5.01 -5.13
N VAL A 95 -13.76 4.18 -5.42
CA VAL A 95 -13.58 3.58 -6.74
C VAL A 95 -13.49 2.07 -6.59
N ASN A 96 -14.36 1.33 -7.25
CA ASN A 96 -14.25 -0.12 -7.29
C ASN A 96 -13.35 -0.52 -8.46
N TRP A 97 -12.26 -1.22 -8.16
CA TRP A 97 -11.30 -1.69 -9.15
C TRP A 97 -11.40 -3.21 -9.33
N GLU A 98 -11.34 -3.68 -10.57
CA GLU A 98 -11.23 -5.09 -10.90
C GLU A 98 -10.01 -5.33 -11.76
N ALA A 99 -9.00 -5.98 -11.18
CA ALA A 99 -7.72 -6.28 -11.83
C ALA A 99 -7.08 -5.06 -12.53
N GLY A 100 -7.15 -3.89 -11.89
CA GLY A 100 -6.60 -2.62 -12.38
C GLY A 100 -7.53 -1.81 -13.28
N ASN A 101 -8.77 -2.23 -13.52
CA ASN A 101 -9.77 -1.47 -14.27
C ASN A 101 -10.81 -0.87 -13.32
N ALA A 102 -11.12 0.42 -13.41
CA ALA A 102 -12.11 1.07 -12.56
C ALA A 102 -13.52 0.74 -13.06
N VAL A 103 -14.26 -0.06 -12.31
CA VAL A 103 -15.62 -0.51 -12.68
C VAL A 103 -16.68 0.52 -12.28
N SER A 104 -16.47 1.17 -11.14
CA SER A 104 -17.36 2.24 -10.70
C SER A 104 -16.60 3.25 -9.86
N ALA A 105 -17.07 4.49 -9.87
CA ALA A 105 -16.55 5.54 -9.02
C ALA A 105 -17.68 6.42 -8.49
N LYS A 106 -17.57 6.81 -7.23
CA LYS A 106 -18.38 7.85 -6.59
C LYS A 106 -17.46 8.94 -6.08
N PHE A 107 -17.89 10.18 -6.21
CA PHE A 107 -17.11 11.35 -5.81
C PHE A 107 -17.94 12.24 -4.89
N TRP A 108 -17.31 12.79 -3.87
CA TRP A 108 -17.89 13.74 -2.94
C TRP A 108 -17.08 15.04 -2.95
N ASN A 109 -17.73 16.15 -2.66
CA ASN A 109 -17.04 17.42 -2.38
C ASN A 109 -16.62 17.52 -0.91
N ARG A 110 -15.87 18.58 -0.58
CA ARG A 110 -15.47 18.95 0.80
C ARG A 110 -16.62 19.37 1.73
N LYS A 111 -17.88 19.20 1.33
CA LYS A 111 -19.06 19.34 2.19
C LYS A 111 -19.76 17.99 2.40
N GLY A 112 -19.18 16.89 1.89
CA GLY A 112 -19.76 15.56 1.94
C GLY A 112 -20.92 15.33 0.98
N ALA A 113 -21.24 16.27 0.08
CA ALA A 113 -22.26 16.05 -0.93
C ALA A 113 -21.68 15.29 -2.12
N GLU A 114 -22.40 14.26 -2.58
CA GLU A 114 -22.04 13.47 -3.76
C GLU A 114 -22.13 14.37 -5.01
N VAL A 115 -21.05 14.43 -5.79
CA VAL A 115 -20.93 15.34 -6.95
C VAL A 115 -20.92 14.62 -8.29
N LYS A 116 -20.53 13.34 -8.32
CA LYS A 116 -20.48 12.57 -9.57
C LYS A 116 -20.45 11.07 -9.28
N THR A 117 -21.08 10.31 -10.15
CA THR A 117 -20.95 8.86 -10.22
C THR A 117 -20.54 8.45 -11.64
N LEU A 118 -19.61 7.49 -11.72
CA LEU A 118 -19.26 6.80 -12.95
C LEU A 118 -19.65 5.34 -12.77
N HIS A 119 -20.47 4.82 -13.68
CA HIS A 119 -20.80 3.39 -13.75
C HIS A 119 -20.39 2.90 -15.13
N GLU A 120 -19.30 2.13 -15.22
CA GLU A 120 -18.97 1.47 -16.47
C GLU A 120 -19.82 0.22 -16.58
N ALA A 121 -20.84 0.25 -17.44
CA ALA A 121 -21.59 -0.93 -17.80
C ALA A 121 -20.62 -1.91 -18.49
N ARG A 122 -20.32 -3.04 -17.85
CA ARG A 122 -19.74 -4.19 -18.55
C ARG A 122 -20.67 -4.56 -19.71
N LYS A 123 -20.24 -4.33 -20.95
CA LYS A 123 -20.82 -4.96 -22.14
C LYS A 123 -20.30 -6.37 -22.29
#